data_AF-A0A7X9GPQ5-F1
#
_entry.id   AF-A0A7X9GPQ5-F1
#
_cell.length_a   1.000
_cell.length_b   1.000
_cell.length_c   1.000
_cell.angle_alpha   90.00
_cell.angle_beta   90.00
_cell.angle_gamma   90.00
#
_symmetry.space_group_name_H-M   'P 1'
#
loop_
_entity.id
_entity.type
_entity.pdbx_description
1 polymer ?
#
loop_
_entity_poly.entity_id
_entity_poly.type
_entity_poly.pdbx_seq_one_letter_code
_entity_poly.pdbx_strand_id
1 'polypeptide(L)'
;MKPINKLLIVLGILRGTLLAGCQSNTKKTTPQITGKLVQMDSTWDSKADSNLIKLIEPYKTKVDSVMNQVIGEAEITLKSHRPESLLSNLVADVLREAAIPVLGHPADMGLVNMGGLRNIISKGQITEGDVYEILPFENSLCIVTLQGKDLKLLLENIASVKGEGVSNLSLKITETGQVIDSKINGQPLEDLKEYTIATIDYLADGNDGMVALMQAKKRICPKGATLRGLFLDYIKKQTAQNKKISAQLENRITIIKD
;
A
#
# COMPACT_ATOMS: atom_id res chain seq x y z
N MET A 1 -82.34 70.62 -25.02
CA MET A 1 -81.96 70.17 -23.66
C MET A 1 -81.63 68.68 -23.70
N LYS A 2 -80.33 68.30 -23.70
CA LYS A 2 -79.88 66.90 -23.61
C LYS A 2 -79.57 66.57 -22.14
N PRO A 3 -79.90 65.37 -21.64
CA PRO A 3 -79.74 65.03 -20.23
C PRO A 3 -78.29 64.72 -19.88
N ILE A 4 -77.95 65.06 -18.64
CA ILE A 4 -76.64 64.92 -18.01
C ILE A 4 -76.24 63.44 -17.93
N ASN A 5 -75.00 63.21 -18.31
CA ASN A 5 -74.27 61.96 -18.42
C ASN A 5 -73.97 61.38 -17.01
N LYS A 6 -74.74 60.38 -16.54
CA LYS A 6 -74.40 59.60 -15.32
C LYS A 6 -73.29 58.56 -15.56
N LEU A 7 -72.36 58.88 -16.45
CA LEU A 7 -71.05 58.25 -16.63
C LEU A 7 -70.17 58.37 -15.36
N LEU A 8 -70.56 59.21 -14.40
CA LEU A 8 -69.80 59.49 -13.17
C LEU A 8 -70.16 58.62 -11.96
N ILE A 9 -71.24 57.84 -11.98
CA ILE A 9 -71.57 56.91 -10.86
C ILE A 9 -70.95 55.53 -11.06
N VAL A 10 -70.62 55.14 -12.29
CA VAL A 10 -69.98 53.84 -12.61
C VAL A 10 -68.50 53.81 -12.22
N LEU A 11 -67.83 54.97 -12.09
CA LEU A 11 -66.41 55.04 -11.74
C LEU A 11 -66.08 54.86 -10.25
N GLY A 12 -67.07 54.90 -9.35
CA GLY A 12 -66.85 54.76 -7.91
C GLY A 12 -66.83 53.32 -7.38
N ILE A 13 -67.49 52.39 -8.07
CA ILE A 13 -67.68 51.00 -7.58
C ILE A 13 -66.78 50.00 -8.33
N LEU A 14 -66.17 50.39 -9.47
CA LEU A 14 -65.28 49.51 -10.26
C LEU A 14 -63.78 49.65 -9.95
N ARG A 15 -63.41 50.36 -8.88
CA ARG A 15 -62.00 50.60 -8.49
C ARG A 15 -61.58 49.92 -7.17
N GLY A 16 -62.34 48.93 -6.72
CA GLY A 16 -62.10 48.24 -5.43
C GLY A 16 -61.79 46.75 -5.50
N THR A 17 -61.71 46.12 -6.68
CA THR A 17 -61.72 44.64 -6.77
C THR A 17 -60.76 44.05 -7.82
N LEU A 18 -59.53 44.57 -7.96
CA LEU A 18 -58.54 43.99 -8.89
C LEU A 18 -57.10 43.94 -8.35
N LEU A 19 -56.92 43.78 -7.04
CA LEU A 19 -55.60 43.47 -6.44
C LEU A 19 -55.62 42.16 -5.63
N ALA A 20 -56.37 41.16 -6.08
CA ALA A 20 -56.08 39.78 -5.69
C ALA A 20 -54.98 39.25 -6.62
N GLY A 21 -53.74 39.65 -6.36
CA GLY A 21 -52.59 39.02 -7.00
C GLY A 21 -52.59 37.53 -6.65
N CYS A 22 -52.55 36.65 -7.65
CA CYS A 22 -52.24 35.24 -7.43
C CYS A 22 -50.84 35.16 -6.81
N GLN A 23 -50.74 34.98 -5.49
CA GLN A 23 -49.55 34.40 -4.91
C GLN A 23 -49.51 32.95 -5.40
N SER A 24 -48.70 32.68 -6.43
CA SER A 24 -48.32 31.30 -6.72
C SER A 24 -47.52 30.82 -5.52
N ASN A 25 -48.19 30.10 -4.61
CA ASN A 25 -47.53 29.25 -3.63
C ASN A 25 -46.90 28.08 -4.38
N THR A 26 -45.89 28.34 -5.21
CA THR A 26 -44.92 27.32 -5.57
C THR A 26 -44.17 27.03 -4.27
N LYS A 27 -44.71 26.10 -3.47
CA LYS A 27 -43.92 25.38 -2.48
C LYS A 27 -42.69 24.90 -3.25
N LYS A 28 -41.53 25.50 -3.01
CA LYS A 28 -40.25 24.93 -3.42
C LYS A 28 -40.15 23.62 -2.64
N THR A 29 -40.69 22.53 -3.18
CA THR A 29 -40.42 21.20 -2.68
C THR A 29 -38.96 20.96 -2.97
N THR A 30 -38.12 21.11 -1.96
CA THR A 30 -36.75 20.62 -2.00
C THR A 30 -36.85 19.16 -2.42
N PRO A 31 -36.29 18.75 -3.58
CA PRO A 31 -36.39 17.36 -4.00
C PRO A 31 -35.78 16.50 -2.91
N GLN A 32 -36.56 15.57 -2.36
CA GLN A 32 -36.03 14.57 -1.45
C GLN A 32 -35.06 13.71 -2.26
N ILE A 33 -33.77 13.86 -1.98
CA ILE A 33 -32.74 13.01 -2.56
C ILE A 33 -32.76 11.71 -1.75
N THR A 34 -33.34 10.66 -2.33
CA THR A 34 -33.25 9.30 -1.81
C THR A 34 -32.10 8.57 -2.49
N GLY A 35 -31.20 7.99 -1.68
CA GLY A 35 -30.14 7.11 -2.14
C GLY A 35 -30.39 5.68 -1.66
N LYS A 36 -29.93 4.69 -2.43
CA LYS A 36 -29.87 3.29 -2.03
C LYS A 36 -28.47 2.76 -2.30
N LEU A 37 -27.94 1.98 -1.35
CA LEU A 37 -26.71 1.24 -1.56
C LEU A 37 -26.98 0.07 -2.51
N VAL A 38 -26.26 0.05 -3.64
CA VAL A 38 -26.27 -1.08 -4.56
C VAL A 38 -25.07 -1.95 -4.21
N GLN A 39 -25.35 -3.12 -3.65
CA GLN A 39 -24.31 -4.09 -3.33
C GLN A 39 -23.78 -4.70 -4.63
N MET A 40 -22.46 -4.65 -4.82
CA MET A 40 -21.77 -5.28 -5.94
C MET A 40 -21.25 -6.65 -5.48
N ASP A 41 -22.07 -7.68 -5.69
CA ASP A 41 -21.76 -9.07 -5.37
C ASP A 41 -22.12 -10.00 -6.53
N SER A 42 -22.05 -11.31 -6.31
CA SER A 42 -22.29 -12.34 -7.33
C SER A 42 -23.71 -12.34 -7.92
N THR A 43 -24.64 -11.54 -7.37
CA THR A 43 -25.99 -11.37 -7.94
C THR A 43 -25.94 -10.89 -9.39
N TRP A 44 -24.92 -10.09 -9.74
CA TRP A 44 -24.77 -9.50 -11.08
C TRP A 44 -24.06 -10.41 -12.08
N ASP A 45 -23.32 -11.43 -11.62
CA ASP A 45 -22.52 -12.32 -12.48
C ASP A 45 -23.40 -13.09 -13.48
N SER A 46 -24.59 -13.50 -13.04
CA SER A 46 -25.57 -14.21 -13.88
C SER A 46 -26.17 -13.36 -15.01
N LYS A 47 -25.96 -12.03 -14.96
CA LYS A 47 -26.45 -11.05 -15.94
C LYS A 47 -25.31 -10.17 -16.47
N ALA A 48 -24.09 -10.70 -16.52
CA ALA A 48 -22.96 -9.98 -17.07
C ALA A 48 -23.23 -9.54 -18.53
N ASP A 49 -22.85 -8.31 -18.86
CA ASP A 49 -23.02 -7.78 -20.21
C ASP A 49 -22.11 -8.53 -21.19
N SER A 50 -22.72 -9.28 -22.11
CA SER A 50 -21.98 -10.12 -23.06
C SER A 50 -21.06 -9.33 -24.01
N ASN A 51 -21.36 -8.06 -24.30
CA ASN A 51 -20.48 -7.21 -25.11
C ASN A 51 -19.26 -6.78 -24.30
N LEU A 52 -19.45 -6.46 -23.01
CA LEU A 52 -18.34 -6.12 -22.11
C LEU A 52 -17.43 -7.32 -21.86
N ILE A 53 -17.99 -8.51 -21.66
CA ILE A 53 -17.21 -9.75 -21.52
C ILE A 53 -16.36 -9.97 -22.79
N LYS A 54 -16.96 -9.92 -23.98
CA LYS A 54 -16.22 -10.06 -25.25
C LYS A 54 -15.14 -9.00 -25.42
N LEU A 55 -15.36 -7.78 -24.94
CA LEU A 55 -14.38 -6.70 -24.99
C LEU A 55 -13.17 -6.98 -24.09
N ILE A 56 -13.38 -7.53 -22.88
CA ILE A 56 -12.33 -7.76 -21.88
C ILE A 56 -11.59 -9.09 -22.13
N GLU A 57 -12.25 -10.09 -22.70
CA GLU A 57 -11.74 -11.45 -22.92
C GLU A 57 -10.29 -11.52 -23.46
N PRO A 58 -9.90 -10.80 -24.55
CA PRO A 58 -8.53 -10.86 -25.04
C PRO A 58 -7.49 -10.33 -24.05
N TYR A 59 -7.85 -9.31 -23.26
CA TYR A 59 -6.97 -8.77 -22.21
C TYR A 59 -6.85 -9.77 -21.06
N LYS A 60 -7.98 -10.36 -20.64
CA LYS A 60 -8.00 -11.39 -19.61
C LYS A 60 -7.14 -12.58 -20.00
N THR A 61 -7.29 -13.11 -21.22
CA THR A 61 -6.49 -14.24 -21.71
C THR A 61 -4.99 -13.91 -21.69
N LYS A 62 -4.61 -12.70 -22.10
CA LYS A 62 -3.21 -12.27 -22.06
C LYS A 62 -2.67 -12.16 -20.63
N VAL A 63 -3.44 -11.57 -19.73
CA VAL A 63 -3.06 -11.45 -18.30
C VAL A 63 -2.96 -12.84 -17.67
N ASP A 64 -3.97 -13.69 -17.84
CA ASP A 64 -4.01 -15.05 -17.30
C ASP A 64 -2.83 -15.90 -17.80
N SER A 65 -2.40 -15.71 -19.05
CA SER A 65 -1.24 -16.43 -19.62
C SER A 65 0.09 -16.15 -18.90
N VAL A 66 0.18 -15.02 -18.20
CA VAL A 66 1.34 -14.62 -17.39
C VAL A 66 1.08 -14.96 -15.93
N MET A 67 -0.05 -14.49 -15.38
CA MET A 67 -0.37 -14.61 -13.95
C MET A 67 -0.48 -16.07 -13.48
N ASN A 68 -0.96 -16.98 -14.31
CA ASN A 68 -1.15 -18.38 -13.92
C ASN A 68 0.11 -19.24 -14.06
N GLN A 69 1.23 -18.67 -14.52
CA GLN A 69 2.48 -19.43 -14.65
C GLN A 69 3.03 -19.79 -13.28
N VAL A 70 3.20 -21.08 -13.01
CA VAL A 70 3.86 -21.57 -11.80
C VAL A 70 5.37 -21.32 -11.90
N ILE A 71 5.93 -20.60 -10.94
CA ILE A 71 7.33 -20.18 -10.90
C ILE A 71 8.13 -20.80 -9.76
N GLY A 72 7.45 -21.48 -8.83
CA GLY A 72 8.08 -22.17 -7.72
C GLY A 72 7.07 -22.87 -6.82
N GLU A 73 7.55 -23.34 -5.68
CA GLU A 73 6.73 -23.98 -4.65
C GLU A 73 7.13 -23.47 -3.26
N ALA A 74 6.16 -23.07 -2.46
CA ALA A 74 6.33 -22.72 -1.05
C ALA A 74 6.22 -23.97 -0.17
N GLU A 75 7.21 -24.20 0.67
CA GLU A 75 7.23 -25.31 1.63
C GLU A 75 6.19 -25.12 2.74
N ILE A 76 5.98 -23.87 3.14
CA ILE A 76 5.10 -23.43 4.22
C ILE A 76 4.34 -22.17 3.79
N THR A 77 3.21 -21.88 4.46
CA THR A 77 2.50 -20.62 4.24
C THR A 77 3.30 -19.45 4.83
N LEU A 78 3.58 -18.43 4.02
CA LEU A 78 4.29 -17.22 4.41
C LEU A 78 3.29 -16.07 4.49
N LYS A 79 3.13 -15.50 5.68
CA LYS A 79 2.22 -14.37 5.95
C LYS A 79 2.97 -13.21 6.58
N SER A 80 2.52 -11.98 6.30
CA SER A 80 3.03 -10.76 6.95
C SER A 80 2.24 -10.44 8.22
N HIS A 81 2.95 -10.09 9.29
CA HIS A 81 2.40 -9.44 10.49
C HIS A 81 3.53 -8.82 11.31
N ARG A 82 3.18 -7.88 12.20
CA ARG A 82 4.11 -7.30 13.18
C ARG A 82 4.28 -8.21 14.40
N PRO A 83 5.39 -8.08 15.16
CA PRO A 83 6.56 -7.25 14.85
C PRO A 83 7.52 -7.88 13.83
N GLU A 84 7.42 -9.19 13.63
CA GLU A 84 8.24 -9.99 12.71
C GLU A 84 7.36 -11.09 12.13
N SER A 85 7.60 -11.47 10.88
CA SER A 85 6.88 -12.55 10.23
C SER A 85 7.69 -13.21 9.13
N LEU A 86 7.28 -14.42 8.72
CA LEU A 86 7.98 -15.21 7.72
C LEU A 86 8.10 -14.48 6.37
N LEU A 87 7.00 -13.88 5.90
CA LEU A 87 7.00 -13.17 4.61
C LEU A 87 7.83 -11.89 4.67
N SER A 88 7.73 -11.12 5.76
CA SER A 88 8.47 -9.87 5.91
C SER A 88 9.98 -10.11 6.00
N ASN A 89 10.40 -11.18 6.69
CA ASN A 89 11.81 -11.58 6.78
C ASN A 89 12.36 -11.94 5.39
N LEU A 90 11.64 -12.79 4.67
CA LEU A 90 12.06 -13.25 3.35
C LEU A 90 12.22 -12.08 2.37
N VAL A 91 11.24 -11.18 2.30
CA VAL A 91 11.30 -10.02 1.38
C VAL A 91 12.43 -9.06 1.77
N ALA A 92 12.66 -8.84 3.06
CA ALA A 92 13.78 -8.03 3.53
C ALA A 92 15.15 -8.67 3.20
N ASP A 93 15.26 -10.00 3.26
CA ASP A 93 16.47 -10.73 2.85
C ASP A 93 16.73 -10.56 1.35
N VAL A 94 15.68 -10.70 0.53
CA VAL A 94 15.77 -10.49 -0.92
C VAL A 94 16.27 -9.07 -1.24
N LEU A 95 15.74 -8.04 -0.58
CA LEU A 95 16.23 -6.67 -0.75
C LEU A 95 17.70 -6.52 -0.33
N ARG A 96 18.07 -7.06 0.83
CA ARG A 96 19.45 -6.99 1.34
C ARG A 96 20.46 -7.61 0.37
N GLU A 97 20.14 -8.79 -0.16
CA GLU A 97 20.98 -9.51 -1.12
C GLU A 97 20.95 -8.83 -2.51
N ALA A 98 19.84 -8.21 -2.90
CA ALA A 98 19.74 -7.47 -4.16
C ALA A 98 20.68 -6.25 -4.25
N ALA A 99 21.30 -5.84 -3.14
CA ALA A 99 22.34 -4.83 -3.14
C ALA A 99 23.70 -5.31 -3.68
N ILE A 100 23.94 -6.63 -3.76
CA ILE A 100 25.23 -7.22 -4.20
C ILE A 100 25.71 -6.66 -5.54
N PRO A 101 24.90 -6.57 -6.61
CA PRO A 101 25.38 -6.05 -7.90
C PRO A 101 25.85 -4.59 -7.85
N VAL A 102 25.44 -3.83 -6.84
CA VAL A 102 25.78 -2.41 -6.68
C VAL A 102 26.95 -2.22 -5.71
N LEU A 103 26.98 -2.97 -4.61
CA LEU A 103 27.96 -2.81 -3.53
C LEU A 103 29.12 -3.81 -3.61
N GLY A 104 28.96 -4.91 -4.35
CA GLY A 104 29.86 -6.06 -4.35
C GLY A 104 29.64 -7.04 -3.20
N HIS A 105 28.76 -6.70 -2.25
CA HIS A 105 28.36 -7.52 -1.10
C HIS A 105 26.91 -7.18 -0.69
N PRO A 106 26.24 -8.00 0.15
CA PRO A 106 24.92 -7.65 0.67
C PRO A 106 24.96 -6.35 1.47
N ALA A 107 23.87 -5.59 1.48
CA ALA A 107 23.76 -4.45 2.37
C ALA A 107 23.85 -4.88 3.85
N ASP A 108 24.22 -3.95 4.73
CA ASP A 108 24.30 -4.24 6.17
C ASP A 108 22.93 -4.64 6.74
N MET A 109 21.86 -4.02 6.25
CA MET A 109 20.48 -4.29 6.64
C MET A 109 19.53 -4.26 5.44
N GLY A 110 18.51 -5.12 5.45
CA GLY A 110 17.35 -5.02 4.55
C GLY A 110 16.14 -4.44 5.27
N LEU A 111 15.30 -3.67 4.58
CA LEU A 111 14.09 -3.06 5.13
C LEU A 111 12.95 -3.04 4.11
N VAL A 112 11.77 -3.50 4.52
CA VAL A 112 10.50 -3.37 3.77
C VAL A 112 9.37 -3.07 4.73
N ASN A 113 8.39 -2.26 4.29
CA ASN A 113 7.23 -1.95 5.12
C ASN A 113 6.18 -3.06 5.04
N MET A 114 5.60 -3.39 6.18
CA MET A 114 4.55 -4.39 6.36
C MET A 114 3.32 -4.04 5.55
N GLY A 115 2.98 -2.74 5.47
CA GLY A 115 1.86 -2.24 4.67
C GLY A 115 2.02 -2.47 3.17
N GLY A 116 3.25 -2.65 2.70
CA GLY A 116 3.58 -2.98 1.31
C GLY A 116 3.33 -4.45 0.94
N LEU A 117 3.20 -5.34 1.93
CA LEU A 117 2.96 -6.78 1.75
C LEU A 117 1.46 -7.07 1.83
N ARG A 118 0.81 -7.30 0.69
CA ARG A 118 -0.65 -7.20 0.56
C ARG A 118 -1.41 -8.52 0.59
N ASN A 119 -0.72 -9.64 0.40
CA ASN A 119 -1.29 -10.98 0.48
C ASN A 119 -0.29 -11.97 1.12
N ILE A 120 -0.70 -13.23 1.24
CA ILE A 120 0.13 -14.35 1.71
C ILE A 120 0.70 -15.16 0.54
N ILE A 121 1.76 -15.92 0.79
CA ILE A 121 2.14 -17.06 -0.06
C ILE A 121 1.57 -18.30 0.60
N SER A 122 0.61 -18.97 -0.04
CA SER A 122 0.10 -20.25 0.46
C SER A 122 1.13 -21.36 0.23
N LYS A 123 1.19 -22.33 1.15
CA LYS A 123 1.95 -23.57 0.92
C LYS A 123 1.51 -24.21 -0.40
N GLY A 124 2.48 -24.69 -1.20
CA GLY A 124 2.24 -25.30 -2.51
C GLY A 124 2.74 -24.44 -3.65
N GLN A 125 2.14 -24.60 -4.84
CA GLN A 125 2.58 -23.89 -6.04
C GLN A 125 2.49 -22.37 -5.86
N ILE A 126 3.51 -21.67 -6.34
CA ILE A 126 3.56 -20.21 -6.41
C ILE A 126 3.48 -19.82 -7.87
N THR A 127 2.52 -18.97 -8.19
CA THR A 127 2.32 -18.39 -9.52
C THR A 127 2.93 -16.98 -9.61
N GLU A 128 3.10 -16.46 -10.84
CA GLU A 128 3.44 -15.04 -11.00
C GLU A 128 2.36 -14.13 -10.39
N GLY A 129 1.08 -14.49 -10.55
CA GLY A 129 -0.07 -13.78 -9.99
C GLY A 129 0.03 -13.61 -8.48
N ASP A 130 0.41 -14.67 -7.76
CA ASP A 130 0.61 -14.59 -6.30
C ASP A 130 1.63 -13.49 -5.93
N VAL A 131 2.72 -13.38 -6.68
CA VAL A 131 3.75 -12.34 -6.43
C VAL A 131 3.22 -10.94 -6.74
N TYR A 132 2.40 -10.78 -7.79
CA TYR A 132 1.72 -9.52 -8.07
C TYR A 132 0.72 -9.14 -6.97
N GLU A 133 0.02 -10.11 -6.39
CA GLU A 133 -0.91 -9.87 -5.29
C GLU A 133 -0.19 -9.49 -3.98
N ILE A 134 0.99 -10.06 -3.73
CA ILE A 134 1.77 -9.76 -2.52
C ILE A 134 2.47 -8.41 -2.63
N LEU A 135 3.08 -8.12 -3.79
CA LEU A 135 3.89 -6.94 -4.07
C LEU A 135 3.29 -6.10 -5.21
N PRO A 136 2.07 -5.56 -5.08
CA PRO A 136 1.35 -4.92 -6.19
C PRO A 136 1.89 -3.54 -6.56
N PHE A 137 2.75 -2.95 -5.73
CA PHE A 137 3.33 -1.64 -5.98
C PHE A 137 4.58 -1.75 -6.86
N GLU A 138 4.82 -0.77 -7.73
CA GLU A 138 6.02 -0.66 -8.57
C GLU A 138 7.21 -0.06 -7.81
N ASN A 139 7.38 -0.46 -6.54
CA ASN A 139 8.45 0.03 -5.69
C ASN A 139 9.81 -0.50 -6.19
N SER A 140 10.80 0.38 -6.26
CA SER A 140 12.16 0.04 -6.70
C SER A 140 13.13 -0.10 -5.53
N LEU A 141 14.12 -0.98 -5.67
CA LEU A 141 15.25 -1.08 -4.75
C LEU A 141 15.95 0.28 -4.65
N CYS A 142 16.13 0.74 -3.42
CA CYS A 142 17.00 1.86 -3.08
C CYS A 142 17.95 1.44 -1.98
N ILE A 143 19.24 1.64 -2.21
CA ILE A 143 20.31 1.43 -1.25
C ILE A 143 20.69 2.80 -0.70
N VAL A 144 20.55 2.97 0.60
CA VAL A 144 20.92 4.21 1.29
C VAL A 144 22.08 3.99 2.24
N THR A 145 22.91 5.00 2.44
CA THR A 145 24.00 5.00 3.41
C THR A 145 23.70 5.98 4.53
N LEU A 146 23.55 5.47 5.76
CA LEU A 146 23.31 6.25 6.96
C LEU A 146 24.52 6.20 7.89
N GLN A 147 24.77 7.27 8.66
CA GLN A 147 25.63 7.14 9.83
C GLN A 147 24.89 6.38 10.93
N GLY A 148 25.62 5.71 11.82
CA GLY A 148 25.05 4.92 12.89
C GLY A 148 24.05 5.69 13.77
N LYS A 149 24.30 6.98 14.02
CA LYS A 149 23.34 7.85 14.73
C LYS A 149 21.99 7.98 14.00
N ASP A 150 21.99 8.06 12.67
CA ASP A 150 20.78 8.22 11.85
C ASP A 150 20.10 6.87 11.65
N LEU A 151 20.89 5.79 11.60
CA LEU A 151 20.37 4.43 11.66
C LEU A 151 19.68 4.16 13.01
N LYS A 152 20.23 4.60 14.15
CA LYS A 152 19.54 4.50 15.44
C LYS A 152 18.19 5.22 15.41
N LEU A 153 18.11 6.41 14.80
CA LEU A 153 16.84 7.10 14.58
C LEU A 153 15.88 6.30 13.69
N LEU A 154 16.37 5.63 12.64
CA LEU A 154 15.56 4.72 11.83
C LEU A 154 15.01 3.56 12.66
N LEU A 155 15.80 3.01 13.58
CA LEU A 155 15.33 1.94 14.48
C LEU A 155 14.23 2.43 15.43
N GLU A 156 14.30 3.68 15.91
CA GLU A 156 13.19 4.31 16.64
C GLU A 156 11.94 4.47 15.76
N ASN A 157 12.09 4.82 14.46
CA ASN A 157 10.96 4.88 13.54
C ASN A 157 10.30 3.51 13.38
N ILE A 158 11.09 2.45 13.18
CA ILE A 158 10.60 1.06 13.09
C ILE A 158 9.91 0.63 14.40
N ALA A 159 10.47 0.98 15.56
CA ALA A 159 9.90 0.68 16.86
C ALA A 159 8.55 1.39 17.09
N SER A 160 8.42 2.63 16.62
CA SER A 160 7.19 3.44 16.77
C SER A 160 5.97 2.81 16.09
N VAL A 161 6.20 2.10 14.98
CA VAL A 161 5.16 1.37 14.23
C VAL A 161 5.05 -0.10 14.65
N LYS A 162 5.72 -0.51 15.73
CA LYS A 162 5.74 -1.88 16.28
C LYS A 162 6.41 -2.91 15.36
N GLY A 163 7.40 -2.49 14.59
CA GLY A 163 8.18 -3.36 13.72
C GLY A 163 7.81 -3.26 12.25
N GLU A 164 8.79 -3.61 11.42
CA GLU A 164 8.72 -3.67 9.96
C GLU A 164 9.48 -4.92 9.49
N GLY A 165 9.42 -5.25 8.19
CA GLY A 165 10.23 -6.34 7.64
C GLY A 165 11.70 -5.95 7.60
N VAL A 166 12.54 -6.65 8.36
CA VAL A 166 13.97 -6.34 8.49
C VAL A 166 14.84 -7.55 8.21
N SER A 167 16.07 -7.34 7.76
CA SER A 167 17.08 -8.37 7.56
C SER A 167 18.40 -8.00 8.22
N ASN A 168 19.07 -9.00 8.81
CA ASN A 168 20.37 -8.87 9.49
C ASN A 168 20.37 -7.89 10.69
N LEU A 169 19.19 -7.68 11.30
CA LEU A 169 18.95 -6.85 12.47
C LEU A 169 18.42 -7.71 13.63
N SER A 170 18.89 -7.45 14.83
CA SER A 170 18.21 -7.83 16.08
C SER A 170 17.79 -6.55 16.80
N LEU A 171 16.50 -6.37 17.04
CA LEU A 171 15.90 -5.19 17.64
C LEU A 171 14.97 -5.60 18.78
N LYS A 172 15.24 -5.12 19.99
CA LYS A 172 14.35 -5.29 21.14
C LYS A 172 13.63 -3.99 21.40
N ILE A 173 12.30 -4.04 21.50
CA ILE A 173 11.46 -2.87 21.73
C ILE A 173 10.51 -3.09 22.91
N THR A 174 10.09 -2.03 23.58
CA THR A 174 9.03 -2.06 24.60
C THR A 174 7.65 -2.20 23.94
N GLU A 175 6.62 -2.54 24.73
CA GLU A 175 5.22 -2.47 24.26
C GLU A 175 4.82 -1.06 23.81
N THR A 176 5.42 -0.02 24.40
CA THR A 176 5.22 1.39 24.04
C THR A 176 5.98 1.81 22.79
N GLY A 177 6.90 0.99 22.26
CA GLY A 177 7.60 1.21 20.99
C GLY A 177 8.91 1.98 21.14
N GLN A 178 9.59 1.83 22.27
CA GLN A 178 10.93 2.37 22.52
C GLN A 178 11.98 1.29 22.27
N VAL A 179 13.13 1.64 21.69
CA VAL A 179 14.23 0.69 21.50
C VAL A 179 14.98 0.43 22.81
N ILE A 180 15.20 -0.84 23.12
CA ILE A 180 15.94 -1.30 24.32
C ILE A 180 17.36 -1.74 23.92
N ASP A 181 17.47 -2.52 22.84
CA ASP A 181 18.73 -3.05 22.33
C ASP A 181 18.65 -3.18 20.81
N SER A 182 19.77 -2.94 20.13
CA SER A 182 19.86 -3.06 18.69
C SER A 182 21.24 -3.52 18.23
N LYS A 183 21.26 -4.47 17.30
CA LYS A 183 22.48 -5.03 16.71
C LYS A 183 22.31 -5.29 15.23
N ILE A 184 23.31 -4.94 14.43
CA ILE A 184 23.43 -5.38 13.04
C ILE A 184 24.49 -6.47 12.97
N ASN A 185 24.15 -7.59 12.34
CA ASN A 185 25.05 -8.76 12.25
C ASN A 185 25.63 -9.19 13.62
N GLY A 186 24.80 -9.12 14.66
CA GLY A 186 25.20 -9.43 16.03
C GLY A 186 26.12 -8.40 16.72
N GLN A 187 26.50 -7.31 16.05
CA GLN A 187 27.36 -6.27 16.59
C GLN A 187 26.57 -5.02 17.00
N PRO A 188 26.94 -4.34 18.11
CA PRO A 188 26.37 -3.06 18.50
C PRO A 188 26.57 -1.98 17.43
N LEU A 189 25.66 -1.02 17.36
CA LEU A 189 25.77 0.11 16.44
C LEU A 189 26.72 1.19 16.97
N GLU A 190 27.71 1.53 16.15
CA GLU A 190 28.62 2.65 16.35
C GLU A 190 28.13 3.93 15.65
N ASP A 191 28.07 5.06 16.37
CA ASP A 191 27.41 6.30 15.88
C ASP A 191 28.01 6.90 14.61
N LEU A 192 29.33 6.83 14.48
CA LEU A 192 30.07 7.46 13.38
C LEU A 192 30.33 6.51 12.20
N LYS A 193 30.09 5.21 12.38
CA LYS A 193 30.22 4.21 11.31
C LYS A 193 29.10 4.39 10.31
N GLU A 194 29.39 4.14 9.04
CA GLU A 194 28.39 4.14 7.97
C GLU A 194 27.83 2.74 7.76
N TYR A 195 26.52 2.68 7.54
CA TYR A 195 25.78 1.45 7.29
C TYR A 195 24.98 1.59 6.01
N THR A 196 24.94 0.53 5.23
CA THR A 196 24.15 0.41 4.00
C THR A 196 22.83 -0.30 4.29
N ILE A 197 21.73 0.34 3.91
CA ILE A 197 20.39 -0.19 4.09
C ILE A 197 19.79 -0.38 2.70
N ALA A 198 19.46 -1.62 2.34
CA ALA A 198 18.67 -1.92 1.16
C ALA A 198 17.19 -1.84 1.51
N THR A 199 16.50 -0.86 0.94
CA THR A 199 15.08 -0.59 1.15
C THR A 199 14.39 -0.35 -0.20
N ILE A 200 13.17 0.15 -0.16
CA ILE A 200 12.44 0.60 -1.34
C ILE A 200 12.42 2.13 -1.44
N ASP A 201 12.29 2.65 -2.66
CA ASP A 201 12.12 4.08 -2.96
C ASP A 201 11.05 4.76 -2.10
N TYR A 202 9.89 4.12 -1.94
CA TYR A 202 8.80 4.61 -1.10
C TYR A 202 9.27 4.92 0.33
N LEU A 203 10.01 4.03 0.98
CA LEU A 203 10.53 4.28 2.33
C LEU A 203 11.74 5.21 2.31
N ALA A 204 12.58 5.15 1.29
CA ALA A 204 13.72 6.06 1.13
C ALA A 204 13.28 7.54 1.03
N ASP A 205 12.04 7.80 0.61
CA ASP A 205 11.41 9.13 0.63
C ASP A 205 10.81 9.53 1.98
N GLY A 206 10.94 8.68 3.01
CA GLY A 206 10.48 8.95 4.38
C GLY A 206 9.04 8.56 4.67
N ASN A 207 8.35 7.89 3.73
CA ASN A 207 6.98 7.43 3.93
C ASN A 207 6.86 6.36 5.04
N ASP A 208 5.64 6.08 5.48
CA ASP A 208 5.32 5.21 6.63
C ASP A 208 6.07 5.60 7.93
N GLY A 209 6.47 6.87 8.06
CA GLY A 209 7.18 7.37 9.22
C GLY A 209 8.67 7.04 9.24
N MET A 210 9.25 6.47 8.17
CA MET A 210 10.67 6.13 8.07
C MET A 210 11.55 7.35 7.72
N VAL A 211 11.28 8.48 8.34
CA VAL A 211 11.86 9.80 8.02
C VAL A 211 13.38 9.85 8.18
N ALA A 212 13.96 8.99 9.01
CA ALA A 212 15.41 8.87 9.16
C ALA A 212 16.12 8.50 7.84
N LEU A 213 15.46 7.78 6.94
CA LEU A 213 16.04 7.41 5.64
C LEU A 213 16.37 8.64 4.77
N MET A 214 15.68 9.76 4.98
CA MET A 214 15.96 11.02 4.28
C MET A 214 17.28 11.68 4.71
N GLN A 215 17.87 11.27 5.84
CA GLN A 215 19.17 11.74 6.32
C GLN A 215 20.35 11.02 5.65
N ALA A 216 20.08 10.15 4.67
CA ALA A 216 21.09 9.38 3.98
C ALA A 216 22.14 10.27 3.29
N LYS A 217 23.41 9.99 3.57
CA LYS A 217 24.56 10.63 2.89
C LYS A 217 24.65 10.25 1.42
N LYS A 218 24.18 9.04 1.09
CA LYS A 218 24.19 8.48 -0.24
C LYS A 218 22.92 7.68 -0.47
N ARG A 219 22.37 7.79 -1.68
CA ARG A 219 21.25 6.99 -2.16
C ARG A 219 21.52 6.52 -3.57
N ILE A 220 21.35 5.23 -3.82
CA ILE A 220 21.47 4.60 -5.13
C ILE A 220 20.22 3.76 -5.36
N CYS A 221 19.46 4.06 -6.41
CA CYS A 221 18.30 3.26 -6.81
C CYS A 221 18.56 2.74 -8.23
N PRO A 222 19.01 1.49 -8.39
CA PRO A 222 19.34 0.94 -9.70
C PRO A 222 18.11 0.90 -10.60
N LYS A 223 18.27 1.33 -11.86
CA LYS A 223 17.17 1.30 -12.83
C LYS A 223 16.73 -0.14 -13.10
N GLY A 224 15.42 -0.36 -13.09
CA GLY A 224 14.80 -1.65 -13.41
C GLY A 224 14.83 -2.69 -12.28
N ALA A 225 15.45 -2.38 -11.14
CA ALA A 225 15.46 -3.28 -9.97
C ALA A 225 14.19 -3.08 -9.12
N THR A 226 13.02 -3.47 -9.65
CA THR A 226 11.77 -3.41 -8.89
C THR A 226 11.74 -4.50 -7.81
N LEU A 227 11.16 -4.22 -6.65
CA LEU A 227 11.02 -5.21 -5.56
C LEU A 227 10.29 -6.47 -6.06
N ARG A 228 9.22 -6.30 -6.85
CA ARG A 228 8.50 -7.42 -7.45
C ARG A 228 9.39 -8.23 -8.39
N GLY A 229 10.15 -7.57 -9.27
CA GLY A 229 11.09 -8.24 -10.18
C GLY A 229 12.15 -9.02 -9.42
N LEU A 230 12.78 -8.40 -8.42
CA LEU A 230 13.78 -9.05 -7.57
C LEU A 230 13.22 -10.29 -6.84
N PHE A 231 11.97 -10.21 -6.38
CA PHE A 231 11.31 -11.33 -5.70
C PHE A 231 10.94 -12.46 -6.67
N LEU A 232 10.45 -12.13 -7.88
CA LEU A 232 10.23 -13.11 -8.95
C LEU A 232 11.53 -13.84 -9.31
N ASP A 233 12.62 -13.08 -9.49
CA ASP A 233 13.94 -13.63 -9.82
C ASP A 233 14.47 -14.52 -8.69
N TYR A 234 14.28 -14.12 -7.43
CA TYR A 234 14.61 -14.94 -6.28
C TYR A 234 13.88 -16.28 -6.31
N ILE A 235 12.55 -16.29 -6.52
CA ILE A 235 11.75 -17.52 -6.54
C ILE A 235 12.20 -18.43 -7.70
N LYS A 236 12.36 -17.87 -8.90
CA LYS A 236 12.82 -18.61 -10.09
C LYS A 236 14.21 -19.20 -9.88
N LYS A 237 15.13 -18.43 -9.27
CA LYS A 237 16.49 -18.89 -8.94
C LYS A 237 16.49 -20.03 -7.93
N GLN A 238 15.69 -19.94 -6.87
CA GLN A 238 15.56 -21.01 -5.87
C GLN A 238 14.97 -22.28 -6.50
N THR A 239 13.93 -22.13 -7.31
CA THR A 239 13.26 -23.24 -8.02
C THR A 239 14.22 -23.93 -8.99
N ALA A 240 15.01 -23.17 -9.76
CA ALA A 240 16.05 -23.73 -10.63
C ALA A 240 17.14 -24.51 -9.86
N GLN A 241 17.28 -24.27 -8.56
CA GLN A 241 18.17 -25.02 -7.65
C GLN A 241 17.44 -26.18 -6.94
N ASN A 242 16.22 -26.54 -7.36
CA ASN A 242 15.35 -27.52 -6.71
C ASN A 242 15.06 -27.20 -5.23
N LYS A 243 15.06 -25.92 -4.86
CA LYS A 243 14.71 -25.46 -3.52
C LYS A 243 13.28 -24.95 -3.50
N LYS A 244 12.54 -25.34 -2.46
CA LYS A 244 11.25 -24.73 -2.12
C LYS A 244 11.48 -23.41 -1.39
N ILE A 245 10.53 -22.50 -1.54
CA ILE A 245 10.53 -21.21 -0.86
C ILE A 245 10.09 -21.43 0.59
N SER A 246 10.91 -20.98 1.53
CA SER A 246 10.70 -21.17 2.95
C SER A 246 11.35 -20.00 3.68
N ALA A 247 10.94 -19.79 4.93
CA ALA A 247 11.53 -18.79 5.82
C ALA A 247 11.42 -19.26 7.26
N GLN A 248 12.18 -18.63 8.14
CA GLN A 248 12.15 -18.91 9.57
C GLN A 248 12.01 -17.61 10.37
N LEU A 249 11.43 -17.71 11.55
CA LEU A 249 11.47 -16.63 12.53
C LEU A 249 12.81 -16.69 13.26
N GLU A 250 13.47 -15.54 13.37
CA GLU A 250 14.83 -15.45 13.92
C GLU A 250 14.91 -14.50 15.10
N ASN A 251 13.75 -13.99 15.55
CA ASN A 251 13.64 -12.96 16.60
C ASN A 251 14.39 -11.68 16.19
N ARG A 252 14.24 -11.30 14.91
CA ARG A 252 14.78 -10.05 14.35
C ARG A 252 14.17 -8.83 15.04
N ILE A 253 12.90 -8.89 15.41
CA ILE A 253 12.25 -7.88 16.25
C ILE A 253 11.45 -8.56 17.36
N THR A 254 11.76 -8.24 18.63
CA THR A 254 11.05 -8.77 19.79
C THR A 254 10.47 -7.65 20.66
N ILE A 255 9.22 -7.80 21.07
CA ILE A 255 8.58 -6.92 22.05
C ILE A 255 8.83 -7.50 23.45
N ILE A 256 9.48 -6.72 24.30
CA ILE A 256 9.71 -7.04 25.71
C ILE A 256 8.54 -6.47 26.51
N LYS A 257 7.96 -7.32 27.37
CA LYS A 257 6.95 -6.89 28.34
C LYS A 257 7.65 -6.23 29.51
N ASP A 258 7.15 -5.07 29.90
CA ASP A 258 7.59 -4.35 31.09
C ASP A 258 7.29 -5.14 32.38
#